data_AF-A0A7S3LNI9-F1
#
_entry.id   AF-A0A7S3LNI9-F1
#
_cell.length_a   1.000
_cell.length_b   1.000
_cell.length_c   1.000
_cell.angle_alpha   90.00
_cell.angle_beta   90.00
_cell.angle_gamma   90.00
#
_symmetry.space_group_name_H-M   'P 1'
#
loop_
_entity.id
_entity.type
_entity.pdbx_description
1 polymer ?
#
loop_
_entity_poly.entity_id
_entity_poly.type
_entity_poly.pdbx_seq_one_letter_code
_entity_poly.pdbx_strand_id
1 'polypeptide(L)'
;MTMKDLVRIRRLTLATRNRNITLSARRLYRKPTNVLIQARVLSSLTEPKGHRQDQIPKRNTSSRVDLRVPFAEKEEAKRLGARWDYKNKVWYAPNGEAELSERWLDQRVYLDVPFTEKAEAKSLGARWDKREGLWYAPNAEPELISRWSYQERFYFDIPYKEREFARLLGCKWDSNWSANYASADNENIEEIKRKYVEVDLNKESVELHGEDRTFLGNRLFIDLIPSTCWFSNARSCISPSDWGRLRKHILTRASFKCECCGSNKNLEVHERWDYNDNNQTQKLKRLILLCKPCHLVSHFGLATILGNDEEARVHLMLVTGMNKSESDKHIDKAFELWRSRSEIEWELDLTLLTNNGIECRNQIRDRVEYAQNQLAENQISNFDDWGF
;
A
#
# COMPACT_ATOMS: atom_id res chain seq x y z
N MET A 1 -12.22 16.71 -27.31
CA MET A 1 -11.03 16.21 -28.02
C MET A 1 -11.06 14.69 -27.95
N THR A 2 -11.09 13.98 -29.08
CA THR A 2 -11.31 12.51 -29.07
C THR A 2 -9.99 11.75 -28.84
N MET A 3 -10.06 10.52 -28.33
CA MET A 3 -8.87 9.64 -28.17
C MET A 3 -8.12 9.40 -29.49
N LYS A 4 -8.80 9.53 -30.64
CA LYS A 4 -8.17 9.51 -31.98
C LYS A 4 -7.26 10.72 -32.21
N ASP A 5 -7.56 11.86 -31.60
CA ASP A 5 -6.78 13.10 -31.71
C ASP A 5 -5.48 13.02 -30.88
N LEU A 6 -5.54 12.40 -29.70
CA LEU A 6 -4.37 12.13 -28.83
C LEU A 6 -3.39 11.12 -29.46
N VAL A 7 -3.91 10.08 -30.13
CA VAL A 7 -3.06 9.10 -30.87
C VAL A 7 -2.42 9.73 -32.11
N ARG A 8 -3.08 10.71 -32.74
CA ARG A 8 -2.60 11.38 -33.97
C ARG A 8 -1.46 12.36 -33.69
N ILE A 9 -1.52 13.09 -32.56
CA ILE A 9 -0.46 14.04 -32.14
C ILE A 9 0.88 13.32 -31.89
N ARG A 10 0.85 12.07 -31.41
CA ARG A 10 2.08 11.28 -31.16
C ARG A 10 2.61 10.53 -32.38
N ARG A 11 1.77 10.20 -33.37
CA ARG A 11 2.24 9.60 -34.64
C ARG A 11 3.10 10.56 -35.47
N LEU A 12 2.94 11.87 -35.31
CA LEU A 12 3.77 12.87 -35.99
C LEU A 12 5.13 13.10 -35.32
N THR A 13 5.32 12.68 -34.06
CA THR A 13 6.58 12.84 -33.31
C THR A 13 7.44 11.58 -33.24
N LEU A 14 6.94 10.41 -33.66
CA LEU A 14 7.66 9.13 -33.66
C LEU A 14 8.25 8.71 -35.02
N ALA A 15 8.08 9.53 -36.07
CA ALA A 15 8.70 9.28 -37.38
C ALA A 15 10.24 9.50 -37.42
N THR A 16 10.86 9.96 -36.32
CA THR A 16 12.29 10.31 -36.30
C THR A 16 13.13 9.61 -35.24
N ARG A 17 12.62 8.64 -34.48
CA ARG A 17 13.45 7.84 -33.56
C ARG A 17 13.01 6.38 -33.50
N ASN A 18 13.42 5.60 -34.49
CA ASN A 18 13.48 4.16 -34.34
C ASN A 18 14.55 3.54 -35.24
N ARG A 19 15.75 3.33 -34.69
CA ARG A 19 16.60 2.19 -35.01
C ARG A 19 17.32 1.72 -33.76
N ASN A 20 17.17 0.43 -33.49
CA ASN A 20 17.90 -0.41 -32.55
C ASN A 20 17.41 -0.35 -31.09
N ILE A 21 16.67 -1.39 -30.69
CA ILE A 21 17.02 -2.29 -29.56
C ILE A 21 16.24 -3.60 -29.82
N THR A 22 16.90 -4.54 -30.48
CA THR A 22 16.67 -5.97 -30.29
C THR A 22 17.76 -6.46 -29.33
N LEU A 23 17.42 -7.38 -28.43
CA LEU A 23 18.30 -8.10 -27.47
C LEU A 23 18.44 -7.48 -26.06
N SER A 24 17.44 -7.66 -25.19
CA SER A 24 17.71 -7.82 -23.74
C SER A 24 16.67 -8.64 -22.94
N ALA A 25 15.55 -9.06 -23.55
CA ALA A 25 14.47 -9.79 -22.86
C ALA A 25 14.75 -11.29 -22.53
N ARG A 26 16.01 -11.67 -22.26
CA ARG A 26 16.40 -13.07 -21.94
C ARG A 26 16.95 -13.31 -20.53
N ARG A 27 17.04 -12.30 -19.67
CA ARG A 27 17.34 -12.49 -18.24
C ARG A 27 16.25 -11.84 -17.43
N LEU A 28 15.28 -12.61 -16.95
CA LEU A 28 14.53 -12.39 -15.70
C LEU A 28 13.37 -13.40 -15.53
N TYR A 29 13.59 -14.70 -15.76
CA TYR A 29 12.63 -15.73 -15.32
C TYR A 29 13.36 -17.00 -14.89
N ARG A 30 13.57 -17.15 -13.58
CA ARG A 30 13.75 -18.47 -12.95
C ARG A 30 12.39 -18.92 -12.43
N LYS A 31 11.86 -20.00 -13.00
CA LYS A 31 10.61 -20.67 -12.60
C LYS A 31 10.73 -21.23 -11.17
N PRO A 32 9.67 -21.20 -10.35
CA PRO A 32 9.42 -22.24 -9.36
C PRO A 32 8.49 -23.31 -9.94
N THR A 33 8.76 -24.53 -9.50
CA THR A 33 8.20 -25.83 -9.86
C THR A 33 6.79 -26.07 -9.35
N ASN A 34 6.06 -26.90 -10.12
CA ASN A 34 4.77 -27.52 -9.82
C ASN A 34 4.63 -28.05 -8.39
N VAL A 35 3.47 -27.80 -7.76
CA VAL A 35 2.82 -28.77 -6.87
C VAL A 35 1.31 -28.70 -7.07
N LEU A 36 0.76 -29.75 -7.69
CA LEU A 36 -0.65 -30.12 -7.70
C LEU A 36 -1.05 -30.62 -6.32
N ILE A 37 -2.13 -30.12 -5.72
CA ILE A 37 -2.88 -30.88 -4.69
C ILE A 37 -4.38 -30.70 -4.95
N GLN A 38 -5.02 -31.85 -5.15
CA GLN A 38 -6.42 -32.05 -5.46
C GLN A 38 -7.34 -31.75 -4.26
N ALA A 39 -8.54 -31.30 -4.58
CA ALA A 39 -9.69 -31.24 -3.68
C ALA A 39 -10.18 -32.64 -3.29
N ARG A 40 -10.56 -32.80 -2.02
CA ARG A 40 -11.56 -33.80 -1.61
C ARG A 40 -12.47 -33.22 -0.53
N VAL A 41 -13.72 -33.08 -0.92
CA VAL A 41 -14.91 -32.95 -0.07
C VAL A 41 -15.13 -34.30 0.61
N LEU A 42 -15.49 -34.32 1.91
CA LEU A 42 -16.44 -35.28 2.46
C LEU A 42 -17.11 -34.69 3.71
N SER A 43 -18.43 -34.79 3.68
CA SER A 43 -19.46 -34.44 4.66
C SER A 43 -19.47 -35.33 5.90
N SER A 44 -19.87 -34.79 7.06
CA SER A 44 -20.95 -35.39 7.87
C SER A 44 -21.41 -34.43 8.98
N LEU A 45 -22.73 -34.32 9.08
CA LEU A 45 -23.50 -33.61 10.10
C LEU A 45 -23.64 -34.48 11.34
N THR A 46 -23.60 -33.87 12.54
CA THR A 46 -24.53 -34.14 13.66
C THR A 46 -24.42 -33.01 14.70
N GLU A 47 -25.56 -32.41 15.05
CA GLU A 47 -25.76 -31.46 16.17
C GLU A 47 -26.34 -32.20 17.42
N PRO A 48 -26.82 -31.52 18.48
CA PRO A 48 -26.06 -30.86 19.56
C PRO A 48 -26.52 -31.40 20.95
N LYS A 49 -25.87 -30.99 22.05
CA LYS A 49 -26.51 -30.88 23.39
C LYS A 49 -25.55 -30.32 24.45
N GLY A 50 -26.05 -29.38 25.25
CA GLY A 50 -25.60 -29.19 26.63
C GLY A 50 -25.21 -27.77 27.03
N HIS A 51 -26.21 -26.92 27.30
CA HIS A 51 -26.04 -25.74 28.15
C HIS A 51 -25.67 -26.19 29.57
N ARG A 52 -24.59 -25.64 30.13
CA ARG A 52 -24.38 -25.56 31.58
C ARG A 52 -23.77 -24.21 31.91
N GLN A 53 -24.49 -23.46 32.75
CA GLN A 53 -24.13 -22.13 33.23
C GLN A 53 -22.89 -22.14 34.13
N ASP A 54 -22.16 -21.03 34.01
CA ASP A 54 -21.42 -20.33 35.06
C ASP A 54 -20.41 -21.10 35.91
N GLN A 55 -19.14 -20.99 35.51
CA GLN A 55 -18.11 -20.34 36.34
C GLN A 55 -17.13 -19.62 35.40
N ILE A 56 -17.07 -18.29 35.48
CA ILE A 56 -16.04 -17.47 34.83
C ILE A 56 -14.71 -17.80 35.53
N PRO A 57 -13.74 -18.49 34.90
CA PRO A 57 -12.43 -18.66 35.52
C PRO A 57 -11.68 -17.35 35.31
N LYS A 58 -11.53 -16.63 36.42
CA LYS A 58 -10.56 -15.57 36.71
C LYS A 58 -9.68 -15.18 35.52
N ARG A 59 -9.87 -13.95 35.05
CA ARG A 59 -8.98 -13.21 34.15
C ARG A 59 -7.58 -13.18 34.77
N ASN A 60 -6.78 -14.21 34.49
CA ASN A 60 -5.37 -14.19 34.81
C ASN A 60 -4.71 -13.44 33.66
N THR A 61 -4.30 -12.20 33.92
CA THR A 61 -3.53 -11.34 33.04
C THR A 61 -2.17 -11.99 32.80
N SER A 62 -2.13 -12.97 31.91
CA SER A 62 -0.89 -13.55 31.42
C SER A 62 -0.34 -12.62 30.36
N SER A 63 0.58 -11.72 30.74
CA SER A 63 1.26 -10.81 29.82
C SER A 63 2.21 -11.63 28.96
N ARG A 64 1.71 -12.16 27.84
CA ARG A 64 2.54 -12.74 26.79
C ARG A 64 3.66 -11.77 26.43
N VAL A 65 4.90 -12.25 26.41
CA VAL A 65 6.07 -11.49 25.97
C VAL A 65 6.65 -12.15 24.72
N ASP A 66 6.80 -11.40 23.63
CA ASP A 66 7.44 -11.90 22.40
C ASP A 66 8.97 -11.93 22.57
N LEU A 67 9.59 -13.01 22.07
CA LEU A 67 10.99 -13.35 22.26
C LEU A 67 11.72 -13.49 20.92
N ARG A 68 13.00 -13.15 20.91
CA ARG A 68 13.92 -13.31 19.77
C ARG A 68 14.94 -14.42 20.03
N VAL A 69 14.48 -15.66 19.91
CA VAL A 69 15.32 -16.85 20.13
C VAL A 69 16.10 -17.22 18.86
N PRO A 70 17.45 -17.22 18.88
CA PRO A 70 18.26 -17.74 17.79
C PRO A 70 17.95 -19.22 17.50
N PHE A 71 18.04 -19.64 16.23
CA PHE A 71 17.68 -21.01 15.85
C PHE A 71 18.47 -22.08 16.61
N ALA A 72 19.74 -21.81 16.95
CA ALA A 72 20.59 -22.70 17.72
C ALA A 72 20.09 -22.90 19.17
N GLU A 73 19.37 -21.92 19.72
CA GLU A 73 18.93 -21.89 21.12
C GLU A 73 17.45 -22.29 21.28
N LYS A 74 16.76 -22.61 20.18
CA LYS A 74 15.32 -22.89 20.17
C LYS A 74 14.89 -24.01 21.12
N GLU A 75 15.71 -25.06 21.26
CA GLU A 75 15.38 -26.20 22.12
C GLU A 75 15.53 -25.84 23.60
N GLU A 76 16.46 -24.94 23.91
CA GLU A 76 16.62 -24.41 25.26
C GLU A 76 15.49 -23.46 25.63
N ALA A 77 15.10 -22.56 24.73
CA ALA A 77 13.94 -21.71 24.94
C ALA A 77 12.65 -22.52 25.16
N LYS A 78 12.43 -23.59 24.38
CA LYS A 78 11.30 -24.52 24.60
C LYS A 78 11.34 -25.16 25.98
N ARG A 79 12.52 -25.63 26.43
CA ARG A 79 12.70 -26.21 27.77
C ARG A 79 12.33 -25.23 28.86
N LEU A 80 12.70 -23.96 28.70
CA LEU A 80 12.39 -22.86 29.62
C LEU A 80 10.95 -22.34 29.52
N GLY A 81 10.09 -22.99 28.71
CA GLY A 81 8.66 -22.66 28.65
C GLY A 81 8.25 -21.77 27.48
N ALA A 82 9.18 -21.32 26.63
CA ALA A 82 8.83 -20.57 25.44
C ALA A 82 7.96 -21.39 24.48
N ARG A 83 7.10 -20.71 23.74
CA ARG A 83 6.17 -21.26 22.75
C ARG A 83 6.35 -20.54 21.43
N TRP A 84 6.01 -21.21 20.32
CA TRP A 84 6.07 -20.62 19.00
C TRP A 84 4.68 -20.20 18.53
N ASP A 85 4.51 -18.93 18.19
CA ASP A 85 3.30 -18.44 17.54
C ASP A 85 3.43 -18.63 16.03
N TYR A 86 2.72 -19.62 15.50
CA TYR A 86 2.75 -19.94 14.06
C TYR A 86 2.17 -18.83 13.18
N LYS A 87 1.22 -18.02 13.68
CA LYS A 87 0.58 -16.94 12.92
C LYS A 87 1.54 -15.77 12.76
N ASN A 88 2.15 -15.35 13.86
CA ASN A 88 3.06 -14.20 13.88
C ASN A 88 4.53 -14.58 13.64
N LYS A 89 4.84 -15.88 13.63
CA LYS A 89 6.19 -16.45 13.45
C LYS A 89 7.20 -15.87 14.45
N VAL A 90 6.81 -15.86 15.73
CA VAL A 90 7.60 -15.32 16.83
C VAL A 90 7.60 -16.31 18.00
N TRP A 91 8.72 -16.41 18.71
CA TRP A 91 8.76 -17.10 20.00
C TRP A 91 8.08 -16.22 21.04
N TYR A 92 7.45 -16.81 22.05
CA TYR A 92 6.85 -16.04 23.14
C TYR A 92 6.91 -16.79 24.46
N ALA A 93 7.03 -16.03 25.53
CA ALA A 93 6.86 -16.46 26.92
C ALA A 93 5.36 -16.35 27.27
N PRO A 94 4.64 -17.45 27.47
CA PRO A 94 3.19 -17.42 27.71
C PRO A 94 2.84 -16.67 29.00
N ASN A 95 3.69 -16.71 30.04
CA ASN A 95 3.45 -16.08 31.33
C ASN A 95 4.49 -15.01 31.70
N GLY A 96 5.27 -14.52 30.74
CA GLY A 96 6.29 -13.49 31.00
C GLY A 96 7.40 -13.99 31.92
N GLU A 97 7.87 -15.23 31.74
CA GLU A 97 8.94 -15.80 32.54
C GLU A 97 10.20 -14.90 32.49
N ALA A 98 10.70 -14.48 33.65
CA ALA A 98 11.80 -13.51 33.75
C ALA A 98 13.10 -14.01 33.09
N GLU A 99 13.42 -15.30 33.23
CA GLU A 99 14.60 -15.93 32.61
C GLU A 99 14.52 -15.96 31.08
N LEU A 100 13.33 -16.18 30.52
CA LEU A 100 13.12 -16.09 29.07
C LEU A 100 13.30 -14.65 28.57
N SER A 101 12.82 -13.68 29.36
CA SER A 101 12.87 -12.26 29.04
C SER A 101 14.28 -11.70 29.18
N GLU A 102 15.01 -12.07 30.23
CA GLU A 102 16.40 -11.65 30.41
C GLU A 102 17.28 -12.07 29.22
N ARG A 103 17.00 -13.25 28.67
CA ARG A 103 17.87 -13.86 27.66
C ARG A 103 17.42 -13.61 26.22
N TRP A 104 16.12 -13.53 25.95
CA TRP A 104 15.58 -13.41 24.59
C TRP A 104 14.51 -12.32 24.45
N LEU A 105 14.35 -11.41 25.41
CA LEU A 105 13.49 -10.24 25.19
C LEU A 105 14.01 -9.44 24.00
N ASP A 106 13.07 -8.99 23.19
CA ASP A 106 13.36 -8.17 22.03
C ASP A 106 13.64 -6.72 22.44
N GLN A 107 14.86 -6.45 22.89
CA GLN A 107 15.33 -5.13 23.32
C GLN A 107 15.81 -4.26 22.15
N ARG A 108 15.09 -4.29 21.02
CA ARG A 108 15.45 -3.44 19.89
C ARG A 108 15.20 -1.97 20.23
N VAL A 109 16.14 -1.11 19.88
CA VAL A 109 15.98 0.35 19.97
C VAL A 109 16.03 0.91 18.56
N TYR A 110 14.99 1.64 18.15
CA TYR A 110 14.95 2.22 16.81
C TYR A 110 15.97 3.36 16.66
N LEU A 111 16.42 3.56 15.41
CA LEU A 111 17.50 4.46 15.05
C LEU A 111 17.11 5.33 13.84
N ASP A 112 17.56 6.58 13.84
CA ASP A 112 17.45 7.53 12.73
C ASP A 112 18.73 7.55 11.88
N VAL A 113 19.04 6.44 11.22
CA VAL A 113 20.24 6.31 10.39
C VAL A 113 20.06 7.03 9.04
N PRO A 114 20.87 8.07 8.73
CA PRO A 114 20.86 8.70 7.41
C PRO A 114 21.20 7.70 6.29
N PHE A 115 20.63 7.88 5.09
CA PHE A 115 20.87 6.98 3.97
C PHE A 115 22.36 6.84 3.61
N THR A 116 23.12 7.92 3.76
CA THR A 116 24.58 7.98 3.55
C THR A 116 25.36 7.11 4.53
N GLU A 117 24.83 6.92 5.75
CA GLU A 117 25.49 6.23 6.86
C GLU A 117 24.99 4.79 7.06
N LYS A 118 24.01 4.36 6.24
CA LYS A 118 23.40 3.01 6.33
C LYS A 118 24.42 1.86 6.28
N ALA A 119 25.51 2.03 5.54
CA ALA A 119 26.54 1.00 5.42
C ALA A 119 27.31 0.85 6.73
N GLU A 120 27.62 1.98 7.37
CA GLU A 120 28.33 2.04 8.63
C GLU A 120 27.47 1.53 9.79
N ALA A 121 26.21 1.98 9.89
CA ALA A 121 25.27 1.44 10.87
C ALA A 121 25.12 -0.08 10.74
N LYS A 122 25.04 -0.59 9.50
CA LYS A 122 24.97 -2.03 9.24
C LYS A 122 26.24 -2.77 9.67
N SER A 123 27.43 -2.18 9.47
CA SER A 123 28.69 -2.77 9.97
C SER A 123 28.76 -2.80 11.49
N LEU A 124 28.17 -1.82 12.16
CA LEU A 124 28.05 -1.76 13.63
C LEU A 124 26.89 -2.61 14.18
N GLY A 125 26.27 -3.45 13.36
CA GLY A 125 25.26 -4.40 13.82
C GLY A 125 23.81 -3.94 13.74
N ALA A 126 23.54 -2.73 13.24
CA ALA A 126 22.17 -2.27 13.03
C ALA A 126 21.42 -3.18 12.03
N ARG A 127 20.10 -3.23 12.17
CA ARG A 127 19.20 -4.05 11.35
C ARG A 127 18.03 -3.19 10.86
N TRP A 128 17.44 -3.57 9.74
CA TRP A 128 16.27 -2.87 9.19
C TRP A 128 14.99 -3.61 9.58
N ASP A 129 14.07 -2.92 10.23
CA ASP A 129 12.70 -3.39 10.41
C ASP A 129 11.87 -2.97 9.20
N LYS A 130 11.48 -3.93 8.37
CA LYS A 130 10.67 -3.67 7.17
C LYS A 130 9.24 -3.22 7.50
N ARG A 131 8.68 -3.65 8.63
CA ARG A 131 7.31 -3.32 9.04
C ARG A 131 7.23 -1.87 9.48
N GLU A 132 8.16 -1.44 10.32
CA GLU A 132 8.22 -0.07 10.82
C GLU A 132 8.96 0.88 9.86
N GLY A 133 9.78 0.33 8.95
CA GLY A 133 10.65 1.09 8.05
C GLY A 133 11.68 1.92 8.79
N LEU A 134 12.27 1.35 9.84
CA LEU A 134 13.27 1.98 10.68
C LEU A 134 14.48 1.07 10.84
N TRP A 135 15.65 1.67 10.99
CA TRP A 135 16.80 0.96 11.50
C TRP A 135 16.62 0.70 12.99
N TYR A 136 17.17 -0.38 13.50
CA TYR A 136 17.20 -0.66 14.93
C TYR A 136 18.55 -1.23 15.37
N ALA A 137 18.94 -0.88 16.57
CA ALA A 137 20.00 -1.52 17.34
C ALA A 137 19.42 -2.78 17.99
N PRO A 138 19.87 -3.99 17.61
CA PRO A 138 19.52 -5.18 18.39
C PRO A 138 20.12 -5.05 19.80
N ASN A 139 19.41 -5.50 20.84
CA ASN A 139 19.88 -5.53 22.23
C ASN A 139 20.38 -4.18 22.78
N ALA A 140 19.76 -3.08 22.34
CA ALA A 140 20.10 -1.73 22.77
C ALA A 140 21.61 -1.38 22.70
N GLU A 141 22.29 -1.78 21.62
CA GLU A 141 23.73 -1.51 21.43
C GLU A 141 24.10 -0.02 21.60
N PRO A 142 24.93 0.36 22.60
CA PRO A 142 25.16 1.76 22.97
C PRO A 142 25.78 2.61 21.88
N GLU A 143 26.69 2.06 21.08
CA GLU A 143 27.36 2.81 20.00
C GLU A 143 26.38 3.21 18.89
N LEU A 144 25.48 2.30 18.53
CA LEU A 144 24.41 2.57 17.57
C LEU A 144 23.45 3.64 18.11
N ILE A 145 23.06 3.53 19.38
CA ILE A 145 22.13 4.46 20.03
C ILE A 145 22.77 5.84 20.17
N SER A 146 24.02 5.92 20.63
CA SER A 146 24.72 7.20 20.82
C SER A 146 24.82 7.99 19.52
N ARG A 147 24.92 7.31 18.38
CA ARG A 147 25.16 7.95 17.09
C ARG A 147 23.89 8.21 16.28
N TRP A 148 22.92 7.30 16.37
CA TRP A 148 21.69 7.37 15.58
C TRP A 148 20.45 7.20 16.44
N SER A 149 20.46 7.66 17.69
CA SER A 149 19.28 7.64 18.56
C SER A 149 18.05 8.16 17.81
N TYR A 150 16.96 7.40 17.88
CA TYR A 150 15.70 7.82 17.30
C TYR A 150 15.23 9.11 17.95
N GLN A 151 14.89 10.09 17.11
CA GLN A 151 14.26 11.32 17.54
C GLN A 151 12.76 11.22 17.25
N GLU A 152 11.95 11.74 18.16
CA GLU A 152 10.50 11.81 17.94
C GLU A 152 10.23 12.56 16.63
N ARG A 153 9.28 12.05 15.83
CA ARG A 153 8.96 12.59 14.52
C ARG A 153 7.61 13.29 14.55
N PHE A 154 7.61 14.55 14.15
CA PHE A 154 6.39 15.29 13.88
C PHE A 154 6.07 15.18 12.40
N TYR A 155 4.86 14.78 12.05
CA TYR A 155 4.42 14.62 10.66
C TYR A 155 3.61 15.83 10.22
N PHE A 156 3.66 16.18 8.95
CA PHE A 156 3.06 17.41 8.41
C PHE A 156 2.35 17.18 7.08
N ASP A 157 1.19 17.82 6.91
CA ASP A 157 0.50 17.99 5.63
C ASP A 157 1.17 19.14 4.86
N ILE A 158 2.07 18.79 3.94
CA ILE A 158 2.85 19.76 3.15
C ILE A 158 2.35 19.73 1.70
N PRO A 159 1.78 20.84 1.19
CA PRO A 159 1.36 20.94 -0.20
C PRO A 159 2.52 20.64 -1.17
N TYR A 160 2.24 19.94 -2.27
CA TYR A 160 3.27 19.53 -3.24
C TYR A 160 4.16 20.70 -3.71
N LYS A 161 3.55 21.86 -4.00
CA LYS A 161 4.24 23.08 -4.41
C LYS A 161 5.25 23.62 -3.38
N GLU A 162 5.14 23.22 -2.12
CA GLU A 162 6.01 23.68 -1.02
C GLU A 162 7.02 22.62 -0.60
N ARG A 163 7.04 21.44 -1.25
CA ARG A 163 7.92 20.33 -0.84
C ARG A 163 9.41 20.68 -0.89
N GLU A 164 9.83 21.47 -1.88
CA GLU A 164 11.20 21.96 -1.98
C GLU A 164 11.58 22.84 -0.78
N PHE A 165 10.70 23.78 -0.42
CA PHE A 165 10.92 24.67 0.72
C PHE A 165 10.92 23.90 2.04
N ALA A 166 9.97 22.99 2.24
CA ALA A 166 9.94 22.11 3.41
C ALA A 166 11.22 21.26 3.53
N ARG A 167 11.76 20.77 2.41
CA ARG A 167 13.03 20.05 2.39
C ARG A 167 14.20 20.93 2.83
N LEU A 168 14.21 22.21 2.46
CA LEU A 168 15.22 23.17 2.92
C LEU A 168 15.12 23.45 4.42
N LEU A 169 13.91 23.41 4.99
CA LEU A 169 13.70 23.45 6.45
C LEU A 169 14.06 22.12 7.16
N GLY A 170 14.51 21.10 6.43
CA GLY A 170 14.92 19.81 7.00
C GLY A 170 13.79 18.79 7.13
N CYS A 171 12.60 19.03 6.54
CA CYS A 171 11.58 17.99 6.42
C CYS A 171 12.06 16.85 5.52
N LYS A 172 11.72 15.63 5.90
CA LYS A 172 12.05 14.37 5.21
C LYS A 172 10.77 13.65 4.79
N TRP A 173 10.84 12.86 3.73
CA TRP A 173 9.70 12.05 3.26
C TRP A 173 9.70 10.67 3.90
N ASP A 174 8.59 10.28 4.51
CA ASP A 174 8.35 8.93 5.01
C ASP A 174 7.42 8.16 4.06
N SER A 175 7.99 7.20 3.33
CA SER A 175 7.25 6.38 2.37
C SER A 175 6.25 5.42 3.01
N ASN A 176 6.39 5.07 4.29
CA ASN A 176 5.45 4.18 4.96
C ASN A 176 4.13 4.90 5.20
N TRP A 177 4.22 6.12 5.70
CA TRP A 177 3.07 6.97 5.99
C TRP A 177 2.65 7.86 4.81
N SER A 178 3.48 7.93 3.76
CA SER A 178 3.27 8.83 2.62
C SER A 178 3.07 10.28 3.07
N ALA A 179 3.90 10.70 4.03
CA ALA A 179 3.83 12.01 4.67
C ALA A 179 5.24 12.58 4.87
N ASN A 180 5.32 13.91 4.94
CA ASN A 180 6.55 14.57 5.34
C ASN A 180 6.65 14.59 6.87
N TYR A 181 7.87 14.50 7.39
CA TYR A 181 8.13 14.60 8.81
C TYR A 181 9.37 15.45 9.09
N ALA A 182 9.43 16.03 10.28
CA ALA A 182 10.65 16.59 10.84
C ALA A 182 10.93 15.93 12.19
N SER A 183 12.21 15.66 12.46
CA SER A 183 12.64 15.16 13.76
C SER A 183 12.55 16.27 14.82
N ALA A 184 12.32 15.90 16.08
CA ALA A 184 12.14 16.84 17.18
C ALA A 184 13.36 17.74 17.44
N ASP A 185 14.55 17.28 17.06
CA ASP A 185 15.82 17.99 17.13
C ASP A 185 16.10 18.91 15.92
N ASN A 186 15.17 19.00 14.95
CA ASN A 186 15.32 19.89 13.81
C ASN A 186 15.29 21.36 14.27
N GLU A 187 16.34 22.12 13.94
CA GLU A 187 16.49 23.54 14.30
C GLU A 187 15.32 24.43 13.82
N ASN A 188 14.62 24.03 12.76
CA ASN A 188 13.50 24.75 12.15
C ASN A 188 12.12 24.24 12.62
N ILE A 189 12.05 23.35 13.63
CA ILE A 189 10.80 22.65 13.99
C ILE A 189 9.63 23.60 14.31
N GLU A 190 9.88 24.69 15.02
CA GLU A 190 8.84 25.67 15.38
C GLU A 190 8.34 26.46 14.15
N GLU A 191 9.24 26.76 13.20
CA GLU A 191 8.84 27.38 11.93
C GLU A 191 7.98 26.43 11.09
N ILE A 192 8.35 25.15 11.03
CA ILE A 192 7.61 24.10 10.34
C ILE A 192 6.20 23.96 10.96
N LYS A 193 6.10 23.85 12.29
CA LYS A 193 4.82 23.74 13.02
C LYS A 193 3.91 24.95 12.83
N ARG A 194 4.49 26.14 12.70
CA ARG A 194 3.71 27.37 12.41
C ARG A 194 3.18 27.39 10.98
N LYS A 195 3.93 26.84 10.02
CA LYS A 195 3.64 26.92 8.59
C LYS A 195 2.76 25.78 8.08
N TYR A 196 2.94 24.58 8.62
CA TYR A 196 2.27 23.36 8.15
C TYR A 196 1.43 22.73 9.25
N VAL A 197 0.33 22.10 8.85
CA VAL A 197 -0.57 21.40 9.78
C VAL A 197 0.10 20.12 10.24
N GLU A 198 0.33 20.01 11.54
CA GLU A 198 0.82 18.78 12.16
C GLU A 198 -0.23 17.67 12.03
N VAL A 199 0.27 16.48 11.73
CA VAL A 199 -0.49 15.28 11.44
C VAL A 199 -0.28 14.29 12.58
N ASP A 200 -1.36 13.97 13.28
CA ASP A 200 -1.35 12.92 14.30
C ASP A 200 -1.49 11.54 13.65
N LEU A 201 -0.39 10.79 13.60
CA LEU A 201 -0.37 9.40 13.12
C LEU A 201 -0.75 8.37 14.20
N ASN A 202 -0.86 8.80 15.46
CA ASN A 202 -1.28 7.97 16.59
C ASN A 202 -2.80 7.94 16.74
N LYS A 203 -3.53 8.80 16.01
CA LYS A 203 -5.00 8.70 15.85
C LYS A 203 -5.32 7.26 15.44
N GLU A 204 -6.16 6.59 16.25
CA GLU A 204 -6.38 5.14 16.31
C GLU A 204 -6.40 4.41 14.96
N SER A 205 -6.11 3.09 14.94
CA SER A 205 -6.20 2.29 13.71
C SER A 205 -7.55 2.50 13.02
N VAL A 206 -7.52 2.94 11.77
CA VAL A 206 -8.73 3.03 10.94
C VAL A 206 -9.23 1.60 10.70
N GLU A 207 -10.41 1.27 11.19
CA GLU A 207 -11.19 0.14 10.71
C GLU A 207 -12.18 0.65 9.67
N LEU A 208 -12.26 0.00 8.50
CA LEU A 208 -13.14 0.42 7.42
C LEU A 208 -14.43 -0.40 7.44
N HIS A 209 -15.34 -0.07 8.37
CA HIS A 209 -16.64 -0.72 8.46
C HIS A 209 -17.51 -0.41 7.23
N GLY A 210 -18.19 -1.43 6.71
CA GLY A 210 -19.04 -1.30 5.51
C GLY A 210 -18.31 -1.47 4.18
N GLU A 211 -17.00 -1.73 4.18
CA GLU A 211 -16.25 -2.09 2.98
C GLU A 211 -16.78 -3.42 2.41
N ASP A 212 -17.20 -3.42 1.15
CA ASP A 212 -17.61 -4.66 0.48
C ASP A 212 -16.38 -5.31 -0.18
N ARG A 213 -15.70 -6.16 0.58
CA ARG A 213 -14.52 -6.91 0.09
C ARG A 213 -14.85 -7.97 -0.95
N THR A 214 -16.13 -8.30 -1.13
CA THR A 214 -16.58 -9.22 -2.18
C THR A 214 -16.86 -8.49 -3.50
N PHE A 215 -17.11 -7.18 -3.44
CA PHE A 215 -17.32 -6.32 -4.61
C PHE A 215 -16.14 -6.42 -5.57
N LEU A 216 -16.43 -6.88 -6.80
CA LEU A 216 -15.49 -7.19 -7.88
C LEU A 216 -14.36 -8.18 -7.51
N GLY A 217 -14.42 -8.78 -6.32
CA GLY A 217 -13.55 -9.83 -5.83
C GLY A 217 -12.04 -9.55 -5.97
N ASN A 218 -11.26 -10.61 -5.95
CA ASN A 218 -9.80 -10.55 -6.05
C ASN A 218 -9.28 -10.76 -7.48
N ARG A 219 -10.16 -10.70 -8.48
CA ARG A 219 -9.76 -10.95 -9.87
C ARG A 219 -9.07 -9.72 -10.44
N LEU A 220 -8.05 -9.93 -11.26
CA LEU A 220 -7.45 -8.86 -12.03
C LEU A 220 -8.27 -8.60 -13.29
N PHE A 221 -8.61 -7.34 -13.53
CA PHE A 221 -9.27 -6.88 -14.74
C PHE A 221 -8.91 -5.41 -14.98
N ILE A 222 -9.08 -4.98 -16.22
CA ILE A 222 -8.98 -3.57 -16.64
C ILE A 222 -10.16 -2.79 -16.04
N ASP A 223 -9.87 -1.78 -15.23
CA ASP A 223 -10.82 -0.99 -14.45
C ASP A 223 -10.62 0.49 -14.77
N LEU A 224 -11.09 0.89 -15.96
CA LEU A 224 -10.91 2.25 -16.45
C LEU A 224 -11.86 3.21 -15.72
N ILE A 225 -11.28 4.28 -15.17
CA ILE A 225 -12.02 5.38 -14.56
C ILE A 225 -12.56 6.30 -15.67
N PRO A 226 -13.86 6.65 -15.69
CA PRO A 226 -14.44 7.59 -16.65
C PRO A 226 -13.67 8.93 -16.65
N SER A 227 -13.57 9.59 -17.81
CA SER A 227 -12.77 10.83 -17.90
C SER A 227 -13.32 11.97 -17.06
N THR A 228 -14.63 12.01 -16.81
CA THR A 228 -15.31 12.97 -15.92
C THR A 228 -14.97 12.74 -14.44
N CYS A 229 -14.43 11.57 -14.09
CA CYS A 229 -14.03 11.18 -12.73
C CYS A 229 -12.51 11.28 -12.49
N TRP A 230 -11.71 11.65 -13.50
CA TRP A 230 -10.26 11.72 -13.33
C TRP A 230 -9.87 12.71 -12.22
N PHE A 231 -8.73 12.42 -11.57
CA PHE A 231 -8.17 13.21 -10.47
C PHE A 231 -9.02 13.30 -9.20
N SER A 232 -10.10 12.51 -9.11
CA SER A 232 -11.00 12.46 -7.95
C SER A 232 -10.87 11.12 -7.21
N ASN A 233 -9.64 10.79 -6.84
CA ASN A 233 -9.31 9.57 -6.09
C ASN A 233 -9.47 9.81 -4.57
N ALA A 234 -9.54 8.74 -3.78
CA ALA A 234 -9.72 8.83 -2.34
C ALA A 234 -8.59 9.63 -1.67
N ARG A 235 -7.34 9.45 -2.10
CA ARG A 235 -6.15 10.15 -1.57
C ARG A 235 -6.24 11.67 -1.74
N SER A 236 -6.79 12.14 -2.86
CA SER A 236 -6.95 13.58 -3.15
C SER A 236 -8.04 14.24 -2.32
N CYS A 237 -9.02 13.44 -1.89
CA CYS A 237 -10.15 13.90 -1.12
C CYS A 237 -9.90 13.88 0.40
N ILE A 238 -8.83 13.29 0.90
CA ILE A 238 -8.60 13.14 2.35
C ILE A 238 -7.24 13.71 2.77
N SER A 239 -7.06 13.94 4.07
CA SER A 239 -5.76 14.42 4.58
C SER A 239 -4.66 13.38 4.36
N PRO A 240 -3.38 13.77 4.17
CA PRO A 240 -2.27 12.81 4.09
C PRO A 240 -2.17 11.91 5.33
N SER A 241 -2.56 12.41 6.50
CA SER A 241 -2.62 11.62 7.74
C SER A 241 -3.58 10.43 7.62
N ASP A 242 -4.80 10.70 7.17
CA ASP A 242 -5.84 9.69 7.05
C ASP A 242 -5.51 8.73 5.93
N TRP A 243 -4.91 9.22 4.84
CA TRP A 243 -4.39 8.36 3.79
C TRP A 243 -3.29 7.42 4.29
N GLY A 244 -2.33 7.92 5.07
CA GLY A 244 -1.27 7.10 5.68
C GLY A 244 -1.84 6.01 6.59
N ARG A 245 -2.79 6.37 7.45
CA ARG A 245 -3.49 5.44 8.37
C ARG A 245 -4.30 4.39 7.59
N LEU A 246 -5.09 4.82 6.61
CA LEU A 246 -5.90 3.96 5.75
C LEU A 246 -5.03 2.99 4.94
N ARG A 247 -3.95 3.50 4.34
CA ARG A 247 -2.96 2.70 3.61
C ARG A 247 -2.32 1.64 4.51
N LYS A 248 -1.90 2.02 5.72
CA LYS A 248 -1.32 1.07 6.71
C LYS A 248 -2.32 -0.02 7.09
N HIS A 249 -3.59 0.33 7.30
CA HIS A 249 -4.67 -0.64 7.54
C HIS A 249 -4.77 -1.63 6.37
N ILE A 250 -4.87 -1.14 5.13
CA ILE A 250 -5.05 -1.99 3.94
C ILE A 250 -3.84 -2.90 3.70
N LEU A 251 -2.62 -2.39 3.84
CA LEU A 251 -1.38 -3.16 3.75
C LEU A 251 -1.37 -4.32 4.75
N THR A 252 -1.71 -4.03 6.01
CA THR A 252 -1.74 -5.01 7.10
C THR A 252 -2.85 -6.05 6.86
N ARG A 253 -4.06 -5.59 6.51
CA ARG A 253 -5.22 -6.42 6.17
C ARG A 253 -4.92 -7.41 5.04
N ALA A 254 -4.23 -6.95 4.00
CA ALA A 254 -3.84 -7.77 2.86
C ALA A 254 -2.56 -8.59 3.10
N SER A 255 -2.02 -8.61 4.33
CA SER A 255 -0.79 -9.33 4.69
C SER A 255 0.39 -8.96 3.79
N PHE A 256 0.47 -7.69 3.36
CA PHE A 256 1.51 -7.17 2.46
C PHE A 256 1.64 -7.97 1.16
N LYS A 257 0.51 -8.40 0.59
CA LYS A 257 0.43 -9.11 -0.69
C LYS A 257 -0.64 -8.50 -1.57
N CYS A 258 -0.34 -8.39 -2.85
CA CYS A 258 -1.31 -8.07 -3.89
C CYS A 258 -2.48 -9.04 -3.79
N GLU A 259 -3.68 -8.51 -3.66
CA GLU A 259 -4.91 -9.30 -3.52
C GLU A 259 -5.26 -10.04 -4.82
N CYS A 260 -4.72 -9.61 -5.97
CA CYS A 260 -4.92 -10.28 -7.26
C CYS A 260 -3.92 -11.40 -7.54
N CYS A 261 -2.61 -11.14 -7.43
CA CYS A 261 -1.56 -12.08 -7.88
C CYS A 261 -0.67 -12.61 -6.74
N GLY A 262 -0.82 -12.10 -5.51
CA GLY A 262 -0.05 -12.53 -4.35
C GLY A 262 1.39 -11.98 -4.25
N SER A 263 1.84 -11.15 -5.20
CA SER A 263 3.14 -10.46 -5.13
C SER A 263 3.26 -9.60 -3.87
N ASN A 264 4.46 -9.52 -3.28
CA ASN A 264 4.74 -8.71 -2.08
C ASN A 264 5.68 -7.52 -2.37
N LYS A 265 5.76 -7.10 -3.64
CA LYS A 265 6.64 -6.02 -4.12
C LYS A 265 5.82 -4.89 -4.71
N ASN A 266 6.26 -3.66 -4.46
CA ASN A 266 5.72 -2.41 -5.02
C ASN A 266 4.19 -2.37 -4.92
N LEU A 267 3.69 -2.28 -3.70
CA LEU A 267 2.27 -2.40 -3.37
C LEU A 267 1.61 -1.02 -3.30
N GLU A 268 0.49 -0.89 -3.97
CA GLU A 268 -0.31 0.32 -4.18
C GLU A 268 -1.77 0.02 -3.81
N VAL A 269 -2.43 0.97 -3.18
CA VAL A 269 -3.86 0.88 -2.84
C VAL A 269 -4.64 1.39 -4.04
N HIS A 270 -5.62 0.63 -4.50
CA HIS A 270 -6.46 0.92 -5.66
C HIS A 270 -7.93 0.99 -5.23
N GLU A 271 -8.66 2.00 -5.68
CA GLU A 271 -10.10 2.15 -5.46
C GLU A 271 -10.92 1.29 -6.41
N ARG A 272 -11.90 0.55 -5.88
CA ARG A 272 -12.97 -0.07 -6.68
C ARG A 272 -14.24 0.73 -6.50
N TRP A 273 -14.73 1.27 -7.61
CA TRP A 273 -15.90 2.12 -7.69
C TRP A 273 -17.12 1.35 -8.19
N ASP A 274 -18.27 1.63 -7.58
CA ASP A 274 -19.56 1.30 -8.15
C ASP A 274 -20.12 2.52 -8.88
N TYR A 275 -20.61 2.31 -10.09
CA TYR A 275 -21.16 3.36 -10.93
C TYR A 275 -22.64 3.04 -11.12
N ASN A 276 -23.50 3.85 -10.51
CA ASN A 276 -24.95 3.71 -10.64
C ASN A 276 -25.46 4.70 -11.69
N ASP A 277 -25.69 4.19 -12.89
CA ASP A 277 -26.13 4.98 -14.05
C ASP A 277 -27.49 5.68 -13.82
N ASN A 278 -28.35 5.16 -12.93
CA ASN A 278 -29.69 5.71 -12.69
C ASN A 278 -29.67 7.03 -11.92
N ASN A 279 -28.78 7.14 -10.93
CA ASN A 279 -28.63 8.33 -10.10
C ASN A 279 -27.28 9.02 -10.30
N GLN A 280 -26.52 8.60 -11.32
CA GLN A 280 -25.23 9.16 -11.72
C GLN A 280 -24.23 9.25 -10.54
N THR A 281 -24.23 8.26 -9.65
CA THR A 281 -23.33 8.23 -8.48
C THR A 281 -22.13 7.31 -8.73
N GLN A 282 -20.92 7.82 -8.48
CA GLN A 282 -19.69 7.06 -8.35
C GLN A 282 -19.42 6.82 -6.86
N LYS A 283 -19.61 5.59 -6.39
CA LYS A 283 -19.50 5.23 -4.97
C LYS A 283 -18.26 4.40 -4.68
N LEU A 284 -17.47 4.80 -3.67
CA LEU A 284 -16.35 3.99 -3.20
C LEU A 284 -16.88 2.75 -2.48
N LYS A 285 -16.61 1.56 -3.02
CA LYS A 285 -17.05 0.28 -2.42
C LYS A 285 -15.94 -0.44 -1.69
N ARG A 286 -14.71 -0.32 -2.19
CA ARG A 286 -13.57 -1.11 -1.71
C ARG A 286 -12.24 -0.45 -2.03
N LEU A 287 -11.28 -0.63 -1.13
CA LEU A 287 -9.87 -0.35 -1.37
C LEU A 287 -9.12 -1.68 -1.45
N ILE A 288 -8.55 -1.98 -2.60
CA ILE A 288 -7.84 -3.25 -2.86
C ILE A 288 -6.33 -2.99 -2.97
N LEU A 289 -5.52 -3.86 -2.38
CA LEU A 289 -4.06 -3.76 -2.49
C LEU A 289 -3.56 -4.49 -3.73
N LEU A 290 -2.91 -3.77 -4.64
CA LEU A 290 -2.33 -4.28 -5.89
C LEU A 290 -0.82 -4.14 -5.90
N CYS A 291 -0.12 -4.97 -6.66
CA CYS A 291 1.27 -4.67 -7.03
C CYS A 291 1.29 -3.78 -8.27
N LYS A 292 2.38 -3.05 -8.50
CA LYS A 292 2.53 -2.15 -9.65
C LYS A 292 2.12 -2.75 -11.01
N PRO A 293 2.47 -4.01 -11.38
CA PRO A 293 1.95 -4.62 -12.61
C PRO A 293 0.42 -4.83 -12.63
N CYS A 294 -0.20 -5.26 -11.51
CA CYS A 294 -1.66 -5.38 -11.40
C CYS A 294 -2.35 -4.00 -11.41
N HIS A 295 -1.72 -3.00 -10.80
CA HIS A 295 -2.19 -1.61 -10.83
C HIS A 295 -2.17 -1.07 -12.25
N LEU A 296 -1.06 -1.26 -12.98
CA LEU A 296 -0.91 -0.88 -14.38
C LEU A 296 -1.96 -1.54 -15.29
N VAL A 297 -2.30 -2.81 -15.04
CA VAL A 297 -3.39 -3.50 -15.76
C VAL A 297 -4.75 -2.87 -15.46
N SER A 298 -5.02 -2.52 -14.21
CA SER A 298 -6.28 -1.86 -13.84
C SER A 298 -6.39 -0.51 -14.58
N HIS A 299 -5.30 0.26 -14.66
CA HIS A 299 -5.22 1.51 -15.43
C HIS A 299 -4.71 1.33 -16.87
N PHE A 300 -5.27 0.37 -17.61
CA PHE A 300 -4.77 0.02 -18.96
C PHE A 300 -4.74 1.20 -19.96
N GLY A 301 -5.69 2.14 -19.87
CA GLY A 301 -5.71 3.33 -20.73
C GLY A 301 -4.44 4.18 -20.59
N LEU A 302 -3.95 4.33 -19.37
CA LEU A 302 -2.68 5.02 -19.09
C LEU A 302 -1.48 4.21 -19.59
N ALA A 303 -1.51 2.88 -19.42
CA ALA A 303 -0.45 2.02 -19.95
C ALA A 303 -0.26 2.22 -21.47
N THR A 304 -1.35 2.32 -22.23
CA THR A 304 -1.32 2.62 -23.68
C THR A 304 -0.71 3.98 -23.98
N ILE A 305 -1.07 5.01 -23.20
CA ILE A 305 -0.50 6.36 -23.37
C ILE A 305 1.00 6.36 -23.09
N LEU A 306 1.47 5.59 -22.11
CA LEU A 306 2.89 5.51 -21.77
C LEU A 306 3.69 4.56 -22.69
N GLY A 307 3.01 3.72 -23.49
CA GLY A 307 3.64 2.72 -24.36
C GLY A 307 3.99 1.42 -23.64
N ASN A 308 3.31 1.14 -22.52
CA ASN A 308 3.49 -0.04 -21.68
C ASN A 308 2.30 -1.03 -21.78
N ASP A 309 1.44 -0.89 -22.79
CA ASP A 309 0.23 -1.70 -22.96
C ASP A 309 0.53 -3.17 -23.21
N GLU A 310 1.62 -3.50 -23.91
CA GLU A 310 2.02 -4.89 -24.13
C GLU A 310 2.47 -5.55 -22.81
N GLU A 311 3.21 -4.83 -21.96
CA GLU A 311 3.60 -5.34 -20.63
C GLU A 311 2.37 -5.58 -19.76
N ALA A 312 1.44 -4.62 -19.74
CA ALA A 312 0.18 -4.74 -19.02
C ALA A 312 -0.63 -5.95 -19.53
N ARG A 313 -0.77 -6.12 -20.85
CA ARG A 313 -1.49 -7.24 -21.46
C ARG A 313 -0.87 -8.59 -21.09
N VAL A 314 0.44 -8.72 -21.18
CA VAL A 314 1.14 -9.95 -20.79
C VAL A 314 0.89 -10.27 -19.32
N HIS A 315 0.93 -9.25 -18.45
CA HIS A 315 0.64 -9.45 -17.03
C HIS A 315 -0.82 -9.85 -16.78
N LEU A 316 -1.78 -9.21 -17.47
CA LEU A 316 -3.20 -9.57 -17.42
C LEU A 316 -3.39 -11.05 -17.75
N MET A 317 -2.87 -11.49 -18.90
CA MET A 317 -2.96 -12.89 -19.34
C MET A 317 -2.31 -13.86 -18.36
N LEU A 318 -1.15 -13.51 -17.79
CA LEU A 318 -0.45 -14.33 -16.81
C LEU A 318 -1.28 -14.55 -15.53
N VAL A 319 -1.94 -13.50 -15.03
CA VAL A 319 -2.68 -13.55 -13.76
C VAL A 319 -4.08 -14.16 -13.94
N THR A 320 -4.75 -13.86 -15.06
CA THR A 320 -6.13 -14.32 -15.31
C THR A 320 -6.20 -15.66 -16.03
N GLY A 321 -5.12 -16.08 -16.70
CA GLY A 321 -5.12 -17.23 -17.59
C GLY A 321 -5.78 -16.97 -18.95
N MET A 322 -6.16 -15.72 -19.25
CA MET A 322 -6.73 -15.36 -20.56
C MET A 322 -5.74 -15.64 -21.68
N ASN A 323 -6.24 -16.21 -22.78
CA ASN A 323 -5.49 -16.25 -24.02
C ASN A 323 -5.52 -14.87 -24.73
N LYS A 324 -4.78 -14.76 -25.85
CA LYS A 324 -4.67 -13.50 -26.58
C LYS A 324 -6.04 -12.98 -27.04
N SER A 325 -6.89 -13.82 -27.62
CA SER A 325 -8.22 -13.43 -28.09
C SER A 325 -9.15 -13.01 -26.96
N GLU A 326 -9.07 -13.68 -25.81
CA GLU A 326 -9.84 -13.30 -24.61
C GLU A 326 -9.37 -11.96 -24.05
N SER A 327 -8.07 -11.71 -24.00
CA SER A 327 -7.53 -10.43 -23.54
C SER A 327 -7.89 -9.28 -24.50
N ASP A 328 -7.88 -9.50 -25.82
CA ASP A 328 -8.38 -8.53 -26.81
C ASP A 328 -9.83 -8.17 -26.54
N LYS A 329 -10.71 -9.18 -26.40
CA LYS A 329 -12.12 -8.96 -26.08
C LYS A 329 -12.34 -8.25 -24.74
N HIS A 330 -11.51 -8.56 -23.74
CA HIS A 330 -11.55 -7.91 -22.42
C HIS A 330 -11.18 -6.43 -22.52
N ILE A 331 -10.12 -6.11 -23.27
CA ILE A 331 -9.68 -4.74 -23.54
C ILE A 331 -10.77 -3.97 -24.27
N ASP A 332 -11.30 -4.52 -25.36
CA ASP A 332 -12.33 -3.84 -26.18
C ASP A 332 -13.57 -3.50 -25.34
N LYS A 333 -14.06 -4.45 -24.54
CA LYS A 333 -15.20 -4.24 -23.63
C LYS A 333 -14.92 -3.19 -22.56
N ALA A 334 -13.72 -3.18 -21.99
CA ALA A 334 -13.34 -2.19 -20.99
C ALA A 334 -13.32 -0.77 -21.57
N PHE A 335 -12.79 -0.60 -22.79
CA PHE A 335 -12.79 0.70 -23.47
C PHE A 335 -14.18 1.12 -23.95
N GLU A 336 -15.05 0.18 -24.33
CA GLU A 336 -16.44 0.47 -24.67
C GLU A 336 -17.21 0.99 -23.46
N LEU A 337 -17.12 0.31 -22.32
CA LEU A 337 -17.74 0.75 -21.06
C LEU A 337 -17.16 2.09 -20.59
N TRP A 338 -15.85 2.30 -20.74
CA TRP A 338 -15.22 3.57 -20.42
C TRP A 338 -15.76 4.72 -21.27
N ARG A 339 -15.95 4.51 -22.59
CA ARG A 339 -16.53 5.54 -23.48
C ARG A 339 -17.93 5.93 -23.02
N SER A 340 -18.81 4.95 -22.77
CA SER A 340 -20.19 5.25 -22.37
C SER A 340 -20.27 5.97 -21.01
N ARG A 341 -19.49 5.54 -20.02
CA ARG A 341 -19.47 6.20 -18.70
C ARG A 341 -18.82 7.57 -18.70
N SER A 342 -17.93 7.83 -19.65
CA SER A 342 -17.25 9.13 -19.79
C SER A 342 -18.16 10.23 -20.37
N GLU A 343 -19.37 9.88 -20.80
CA GLU A 343 -20.40 10.84 -21.23
C GLU A 343 -21.28 11.35 -20.07
N ILE A 344 -21.08 10.80 -18.86
CA ILE A 344 -21.88 11.10 -17.66
C ILE A 344 -21.02 11.91 -16.69
N GLU A 345 -21.61 12.96 -16.11
CA GLU A 345 -21.06 13.65 -14.95
C GLU A 345 -21.47 12.90 -13.68
N TRP A 346 -20.49 12.48 -12.87
CA TRP A 346 -20.73 11.61 -11.72
C TRP A 346 -20.66 12.37 -10.40
N GLU A 347 -21.67 12.19 -9.55
CA GLU A 347 -21.61 12.60 -8.15
C GLU A 347 -20.77 11.62 -7.34
N LEU A 348 -19.79 12.13 -6.60
CA LEU A 348 -18.84 11.30 -5.85
C LEU A 348 -19.38 10.98 -4.45
N ASP A 349 -19.55 9.68 -4.17
CA ASP A 349 -19.95 9.17 -2.87
C ASP A 349 -18.76 8.50 -2.16
N LEU A 350 -18.23 9.21 -1.16
CA LEU A 350 -17.17 8.75 -0.25
C LEU A 350 -17.71 8.38 1.14
N THR A 351 -19.00 8.01 1.26
CA THR A 351 -19.61 7.65 2.55
C THR A 351 -18.88 6.50 3.25
N LEU A 352 -18.21 5.61 2.50
CA LEU A 352 -17.35 4.58 3.07
C LEU A 352 -16.22 5.18 3.92
N LEU A 353 -15.65 6.32 3.53
CA LEU A 353 -14.59 6.99 4.29
C LEU A 353 -15.19 7.84 5.43
N THR A 354 -16.18 8.68 5.12
CA THR A 354 -16.75 9.60 6.11
C THR A 354 -17.47 8.90 7.26
N ASN A 355 -18.14 7.77 7.00
CA ASN A 355 -18.75 6.96 8.05
C ASN A 355 -17.72 6.29 8.98
N ASN A 356 -16.45 6.23 8.57
CA ASN A 356 -15.35 5.70 9.36
C ASN A 356 -14.43 6.81 9.91
N GLY A 357 -14.98 8.01 10.10
CA GLY A 357 -14.31 9.13 10.75
C GLY A 357 -13.17 9.76 9.94
N ILE A 358 -13.13 9.50 8.63
CA ILE A 358 -12.18 10.12 7.71
C ILE A 358 -12.86 11.34 7.08
N GLU A 359 -12.33 12.52 7.38
CA GLU A 359 -12.85 13.76 6.80
C GLU A 359 -12.43 13.89 5.33
N CYS A 360 -13.41 14.05 4.46
CA CYS A 360 -13.18 14.31 3.05
C CYS A 360 -13.27 15.82 2.77
N ARG A 361 -12.20 16.41 2.25
CA ARG A 361 -12.20 17.77 1.71
C ARG A 361 -12.77 17.70 0.28
N ASN A 362 -13.92 18.33 0.06
CA ASN A 362 -14.47 18.55 -1.28
C ASN A 362 -13.61 19.56 -2.05
N GLN A 363 -12.46 19.11 -2.53
CA GLN A 363 -11.62 19.88 -3.45
C GLN A 363 -11.45 19.04 -4.71
N ILE A 364 -12.30 19.30 -5.69
CA ILE A 364 -11.91 19.80 -7.02
C ILE A 364 -13.23 20.30 -7.62
N ARG A 365 -13.44 21.62 -7.58
CA ARG A 365 -14.61 22.27 -8.20
C ARG A 365 -14.53 22.28 -9.72
N ASP A 366 -13.35 22.03 -10.30
CA ASP A 366 -13.14 22.02 -11.75
C ASP A 366 -12.18 20.90 -12.19
N ARG A 367 -12.74 19.67 -12.28
CA ARG A 367 -11.98 18.43 -12.56
C ARG A 367 -11.41 18.42 -13.98
N VAL A 368 -12.12 19.07 -14.90
CA VAL A 368 -11.79 19.13 -16.32
C VAL A 368 -10.61 20.06 -16.59
N GLU A 369 -10.59 21.25 -15.97
CA GLU A 369 -9.47 22.20 -16.12
C GLU A 369 -8.17 21.62 -15.55
N TYR A 370 -8.22 21.00 -14.36
CA TYR A 370 -7.05 20.35 -13.76
C TYR A 370 -6.51 19.21 -14.65
N ALA A 371 -7.39 18.37 -15.17
CA ALA A 371 -7.03 17.30 -16.09
C ALA A 371 -6.33 17.79 -17.35
N GLN A 372 -6.87 18.85 -17.95
CA GLN A 372 -6.34 19.45 -19.18
C GLN A 372 -4.96 20.09 -18.96
N ASN A 373 -4.77 20.79 -17.83
CA ASN A 373 -3.50 21.41 -17.49
C ASN A 373 -2.39 20.38 -17.23
N GLN A 374 -2.69 19.31 -16.50
CA GLN A 374 -1.73 18.23 -16.24
C GLN A 374 -1.32 17.46 -17.50
N LEU A 375 -2.26 17.23 -18.43
CA LEU A 375 -1.99 16.62 -19.73
C LEU A 375 -1.19 17.54 -20.67
N ALA A 376 -1.40 18.86 -20.60
CA ALA A 376 -0.76 19.84 -21.47
C ALA A 376 0.71 20.14 -21.09
N GLU A 377 1.05 20.07 -19.80
CA GLU A 377 2.37 20.52 -19.32
C GLU A 377 3.50 19.49 -19.49
N ASN A 378 3.24 18.24 -19.94
CA ASN A 378 4.23 17.14 -19.94
C ASN A 378 4.97 16.94 -18.59
N GLN A 379 4.46 17.52 -17.50
CA GLN A 379 5.08 17.47 -16.18
C GLN A 379 4.94 16.11 -15.51
N ILE A 380 4.07 15.25 -16.05
CA ILE A 380 3.86 13.92 -15.50
C ILE A 380 4.88 12.95 -16.10
N SER A 381 6.01 12.88 -15.41
CA SER A 381 7.10 11.97 -15.74
C SER A 381 7.03 10.65 -14.98
N ASN A 382 6.25 10.59 -13.88
CA ASN A 382 6.11 9.40 -13.04
C ASN A 382 4.65 8.95 -12.83
N PHE A 383 4.49 7.64 -12.61
CA PHE A 383 3.21 6.98 -12.34
C PHE A 383 2.49 7.56 -11.11
N ASP A 384 3.25 8.03 -10.11
CA ASP A 384 2.74 8.61 -8.87
C ASP A 384 2.14 10.03 -9.04
N ASP A 385 2.51 10.74 -10.11
CA ASP A 385 2.11 12.15 -10.32
C ASP A 385 0.67 12.27 -10.84
N TRP A 386 0.07 11.20 -11.34
CA TRP A 386 -1.28 11.24 -11.89
C TRP A 386 -2.40 11.25 -10.84
N GLY A 387 -2.10 10.99 -9.57
CA GLY A 387 -3.15 10.83 -8.56
C GLY A 387 -4.21 9.82 -9.03
N PHE A 388 -3.78 8.61 -9.38
CA PHE A 388 -4.67 7.47 -9.57
C PHE A 388 -4.40 6.43 -8.50
#